data_AF-A0A838G8F3-F1
#
_entry.id   AF-A0A838G8F3-F1
#
_cell.length_a   1.000
_cell.length_b   1.000
_cell.length_c   1.000
_cell.angle_alpha   90.00
_cell.angle_beta   90.00
_cell.angle_gamma   90.00
#
_symmetry.space_group_name_H-M   'P 1'
#
loop_
_entity.id
_entity.type
_entity.pdbx_description
1 polymer ?
#
loop_
_entity_poly.entity_id
_entity_poly.type
_entity_poly.pdbx_seq_one_letter_code
_entity_poly.pdbx_strand_id
1 'polypeptide(L)' 'MERLQREQIIWLTTVSPQGRPQSSPVWFLWRDGTFVIYSQPNMPKLKAIRGNDHVSLNLNSSETGEDVVI' A
#
# COMPACT_ATOMS: atom_id res chain seq x y z
N MET A 1 -4.67 -5.28 -14.24
CA MET A 1 -4.92 -6.56 -13.55
C MET A 1 -3.67 -7.45 -13.54
N GLU A 2 -2.98 -7.67 -14.67
CA GLU A 2 -1.79 -8.56 -14.73
C GLU A 2 -0.70 -8.18 -13.72
N ARG A 3 -0.40 -6.88 -13.58
CA ARG A 3 0.64 -6.42 -12.64
C ARG A 3 0.35 -6.73 -11.18
N LEU A 4 -0.91 -6.64 -10.76
CA LEU A 4 -1.33 -7.02 -9.40
C LEU A 4 -1.13 -8.51 -9.10
N GLN A 5 -1.08 -9.35 -10.14
CA GLN A 5 -0.81 -10.78 -9.99
C GLN A 5 0.69 -11.12 -9.99
N ARG A 6 1.54 -10.23 -10.52
CA ARG A 6 2.99 -10.47 -10.66
C ARG A 6 3.84 -9.73 -9.63
N GLU A 7 3.45 -8.53 -9.24
CA GLU A 7 4.19 -7.74 -8.26
C GLU A 7 3.95 -8.25 -6.84
N GLN A 8 5.00 -8.27 -6.03
CA GLN A 8 4.94 -8.71 -4.63
C GLN A 8 4.94 -7.53 -3.64
N ILE A 9 5.25 -6.33 -4.12
CA ILE A 9 5.37 -5.12 -3.32
C ILE A 9 4.41 -4.06 -3.87
N ILE A 10 3.68 -3.41 -2.98
CA ILE A 10 2.86 -2.23 -3.26
C ILE A 10 3.22 -1.14 -2.26
N TRP A 11 3.07 0.11 -2.65
CA TRP A 11 3.18 1.22 -1.71
C TRP A 11 1.85 1.42 -1.01
N LEU A 12 1.89 1.45 0.32
CA LEU A 12 0.77 1.80 1.17
C LEU A 12 1.02 3.18 1.77
N THR A 13 0.11 4.11 1.48
CA THR A 13 0.09 5.43 2.12
C THR A 13 -0.98 5.47 3.20
N THR A 14 -0.56 5.83 4.40
CA THR A 14 -1.43 6.02 5.58
C THR A 14 -1.33 7.46 6.07
N VAL A 15 -2.33 7.94 6.80
CA VAL A 15 -2.29 9.27 7.42
C VAL A 15 -1.98 9.14 8.91
N SER A 16 -0.89 9.75 9.38
CA SER A 16 -0.53 9.72 10.80
C SER A 16 -1.59 10.44 11.65
N PRO A 17 -1.63 10.21 12.97
CA PRO A 17 -2.53 10.96 13.87
C PRO A 17 -2.34 12.49 13.82
N GLN A 18 -1.19 12.97 13.34
CA GLN A 18 -0.90 14.40 13.14
C GLN A 18 -1.29 14.90 11.74
N GLY A 19 -2.00 14.09 10.94
CA GLY A 19 -2.44 14.44 9.60
C GLY A 19 -1.37 14.31 8.52
N ARG A 20 -0.21 13.70 8.81
CA ARG A 20 0.89 13.58 7.83
C ARG A 20 0.75 12.29 7.02
N PRO A 21 0.73 12.34 5.68
CA PRO A 21 0.80 11.13 4.85
C PRO A 21 2.16 10.45 5.01
N GLN A 22 2.15 9.12 5.09
CA GLN A 22 3.33 8.27 5.25
C GLN A 22 3.22 7.07 4.31
N SER A 23 4.11 7.00 3.32
CA SER A 23 4.16 5.93 2.33
C SER A 23 5.24 4.92 2.71
N SER A 24 4.91 3.63 2.65
CA SER A 24 5.87 2.55 2.89
C SER A 24 5.59 1.35 1.98
N PRO A 25 6.63 0.65 1.50
CA PRO A 25 6.41 -0.58 0.76
C PRO A 25 5.88 -1.66 1.70
N VAL A 26 4.95 -2.45 1.19
CA VAL A 26 4.37 -3.61 1.88
C VAL A 26 4.23 -4.78 0.93
N TRP A 27 4.34 -5.98 1.48
CA TRP A 27 3.96 -7.18 0.74
C TRP A 27 2.44 -7.27 0.65
N PHE A 28 1.95 -7.66 -0.53
CA PHE A 28 0.53 -7.83 -0.77
C PHE A 28 0.23 -9.10 -1.56
N LEU A 29 -1.02 -9.55 -1.46
CA LEU A 29 -1.63 -10.49 -2.38
C LEU A 29 -2.89 -9.84 -2.98
N TRP A 30 -3.11 -10.06 -4.26
CA TRP A 30 -4.34 -9.72 -4.94
C TRP A 30 -5.17 -10.98 -5.19
N ARG A 31 -6.36 -11.06 -4.60
CA ARG A 31 -7.28 -12.19 -4.75
C ARG A 31 -8.71 -11.68 -4.72
N ASP A 32 -9.51 -12.09 -5.70
CA ASP A 32 -10.97 -11.85 -5.74
C ASP A 32 -11.35 -10.38 -5.51
N GLY A 33 -10.66 -9.45 -6.16
CA GLY A 33 -10.94 -8.02 -6.01
C GLY A 33 -10.43 -7.40 -4.71
N THR A 34 -9.68 -8.14 -3.90
CA THR A 34 -9.24 -7.73 -2.57
C THR A 34 -7.72 -7.71 -2.43
N PHE A 35 -7.21 -6.68 -1.77
CA PHE A 35 -5.82 -6.59 -1.33
C PHE A 35 -5.65 -7.19 0.07
N VAL A 36 -4.78 -8.19 0.19
CA VAL A 36 -4.34 -8.73 1.49
C VAL A 36 -2.94 -8.21 1.76
N ILE A 37 -2.78 -7.37 2.79
CA ILE A 37 -1.50 -6.76 3.16
C ILE A 37 -0.94 -7.44 4.40
N TYR A 38 0.32 -7.88 4.32
CA TYR A 38 1.03 -8.45 5.46
C TYR A 38 1.84 -7.36 6.16
N SER A 39 1.73 -7.31 7.49
CA SER A 39 2.54 -6.41 8.32
C SER A 39 2.98 -7.13 9.58
N GLN A 40 4.19 -6.81 10.04
CA GLN A 40 4.59 -7.11 11.40
C GLN A 40 3.64 -6.41 12.38
N PRO A 41 3.41 -6.99 13.58
CA PRO A 41 2.61 -6.34 14.62
C PRO A 41 3.26 -5.02 15.06
N ASN A 42 2.45 -4.12 15.63
CA ASN A 42 2.88 -2.86 16.24
C ASN A 42 3.59 -1.86 15.31
N MET A 43 3.52 -2.05 14.00
CA MET A 43 4.06 -1.09 13.03
C MET A 43 3.30 0.24 13.08
N PRO A 44 3.97 1.40 12.91
CA PRO A 44 3.33 2.71 12.93
C PRO A 44 2.12 2.84 11.98
N LYS A 45 2.21 2.23 10.80
CA LYS A 45 1.12 2.17 9.81
C LYS A 45 -0.15 1.51 10.36
N LEU A 46 -0.03 0.52 11.25
CA LEU A 46 -1.19 -0.13 11.88
C LEU A 46 -1.88 0.78 12.90
N LYS A 47 -1.10 1.58 13.65
CA LYS A 47 -1.67 2.60 14.55
C LYS A 47 -2.36 3.71 13.75
N ALA A 48 -1.76 4.13 12.64
CA ALA A 48 -2.35 5.11 11.72
C ALA A 48 -3.69 4.61 11.18
N ILE A 49 -3.72 3.41 10.59
CA ILE A 49 -4.94 2.80 10.02
C ILE A 49 -6.05 2.64 11.05
N ARG A 50 -5.71 2.28 12.30
CA ARG A 50 -6.72 2.17 13.38
C ARG A 50 -7.34 3.50 13.77
N GLY A 51 -6.64 4.62 13.57
CA GLY A 51 -7.15 5.96 13.88
C GLY A 51 -7.77 6.67 12.67
N ASN A 52 -7.38 6.29 11.46
CA ASN A 52 -7.88 6.80 10.19
C ASN A 52 -7.72 5.71 9.13
N ASP A 53 -8.85 5.16 8.66
CA ASP A 53 -8.90 4.05 7.71
C ASP A 53 -8.76 4.50 6.24
N HIS A 54 -8.70 5.80 5.98
CA HIS A 54 -8.40 6.32 4.65
C HIS A 54 -6.93 6.04 4.28
N VAL A 55 -6.77 5.21 3.26
CA VAL A 55 -5.47 4.79 2.72
C VAL A 55 -5.46 4.86 1.20
N SER A 56 -4.26 4.92 0.62
CA SER A 56 -4.07 4.69 -0.82
C SER A 56 -3.03 3.61 -1.06
N LEU A 57 -3.21 2.92 -2.19
CA LEU A 57 -2.28 1.93 -2.70
C LEU A 57 -1.79 2.39 -4.07
N ASN A 58 -0.52 2.19 -4.36
CA ASN A 58 -0.01 2.40 -5.70
C ASN A 58 1.11 1.42 -6.00
N LEU A 59 1.16 0.95 -7.25
CA LEU A 59 2.30 0.18 -7.72
C LEU A 59 3.49 1.11 -7.99
N ASN A 60 4.69 0.55 -8.05
CA ASN A 60 5.84 1.31 -8.57
C ASN A 60 5.60 1.66 -10.05
N SER A 61 6.19 2.75 -10.51
CA SER A 61 6.28 2.98 -11.95
C SER A 61 7.34 2.05 -12.57
N SER A 62 7.28 1.85 -13.88
CA SER A 62 8.45 1.36 -14.63
C SER A 62 9.62 2.32 -14.47
N GLU A 63 10.82 1.89 -14.86
CA GLU A 63 12.04 2.72 -14.88
C GLU A 63 11.86 3.99 -15.74
N THR A 64 10.96 3.96 -16.73
CA THR A 64 10.61 5.08 -17.61
C THR A 64 9.42 5.92 -17.12
N GLY A 65 8.75 5.53 -16.04
CA GLY A 65 7.59 6.26 -15.50
C GLY A 65 6.26 5.99 -16.23
N GLU A 66 6.24 5.08 -17.20
CA GLU A 66 5.12 4.90 -18.14
C GLU A 66 4.01 4.00 -17.60
N ASP A 67 4.24 3.35 -16.46
CA ASP A 67 3.38 2.30 -15.93
C ASP A 67 2.90 2.67 -14.52
N VAL A 68 2.02 3.66 -14.41
CA VAL A 68 1.51 4.16 -13.12
C VAL A 68 0.09 3.66 -12.87
N VAL A 69 -0.11 2.98 -11.73
CA VAL A 69 -1.42 2.54 -11.24
C VAL A 69 -1.59 3.00 -9.80
N ILE A 70 -2.67 3.75 -9.55
CA ILE A 70 -3.12 4.26 -8.24
C ILE A 70 -4.55 3.76 -8.01
#